data_AF-A0A9E7L6Z5-F1
#
_entry.id   AF-A0A9E7L6Z5-F1
#
_cell.length_a   1.000
_cell.length_b   1.000
_cell.length_c   1.000
_cell.angle_alpha   90.00
_cell.angle_beta   90.00
_cell.angle_gamma   90.00
#
_symmetry.space_group_name_H-M   'P 1'
#
loop_
_entity.id
_entity.type
_entity.pdbx_description
1 polymer ?
#
loop_
_entity_poly.entity_id
_entity_poly.type
_entity_poly.pdbx_seq_one_letter_code
_entity_poly.pdbx_strand_id
1 'polypeptide(L)'
;MDLNTVIVLEQEEELDTVVDTSQRLGVRPVIGLRAKIRTRHSGHFGSTSGEKAQILSVARKLQRLDMLDCLQLLHFHIGSQIPTTSLLSDGVGEAAQIYCELARLGAAMRVIDIGGGLGIGYDISL
;
A
#
# COMPACT_ATOMS: atom_id res chain seq x y z
N MET A 1 -26.32 -7.29 1.99
CA MET A 1 -25.04 -6.86 2.58
C MET A 1 -24.25 -6.26 1.44
N ASP A 2 -23.98 -4.97 1.49
CA ASP A 2 -23.12 -4.33 0.49
C ASP A 2 -21.66 -4.68 0.80
N LEU A 3 -20.89 -4.96 -0.25
CA LEU A 3 -19.46 -5.25 -0.14
C LEU A 3 -18.67 -3.95 -0.05
N ASN A 4 -17.79 -3.83 0.94
CA ASN A 4 -16.83 -2.73 1.00
C ASN A 4 -15.54 -3.10 0.25
N THR A 5 -15.57 -2.90 -1.07
CA THR A 5 -14.48 -3.30 -1.97
C THR A 5 -13.42 -2.21 -2.08
N VAL A 6 -12.15 -2.58 -1.88
CA VAL A 6 -10.99 -1.72 -2.11
C VAL A 6 -10.22 -2.22 -3.33
N ILE A 7 -9.94 -1.34 -4.28
CA ILE A 7 -9.10 -1.64 -5.45
C ILE A 7 -7.68 -1.21 -5.13
N VAL A 8 -6.80 -2.17 -4.86
CA VAL A 8 -5.39 -1.91 -4.54
C VAL A 8 -4.60 -1.85 -5.84
N LEU A 9 -4.02 -0.70 -6.15
CA LEU A 9 -3.18 -0.52 -7.34
C LEU A 9 -1.76 -1.00 -7.06
N GLU A 10 -1.22 -1.78 -7.99
CA GLU A 10 0.19 -2.20 -7.99
C GLU A 10 1.05 -1.35 -8.92
N GLN A 11 0.43 -0.73 -9.92
CA GLN A 11 1.08 0.10 -10.93
C GLN A 11 0.34 1.44 -11.08
N GLU A 12 1.03 2.49 -11.56
CA GLU A 12 0.46 3.84 -11.63
C GLU A 12 -0.57 3.94 -12.76
N GLU A 13 -0.36 3.19 -13.83
CA GLU A 13 -1.16 3.14 -15.05
C GLU A 13 -2.56 2.55 -14.79
N GLU A 14 -2.72 1.72 -13.75
CA GLU A 14 -4.00 1.13 -13.36
C GLU A 14 -5.01 2.19 -12.89
N LEU A 15 -4.53 3.32 -12.39
CA LEU A 15 -5.40 4.40 -11.91
C LEU A 15 -6.32 4.92 -13.02
N ASP A 16 -5.82 5.07 -14.25
CA ASP A 16 -6.62 5.59 -15.37
C ASP A 16 -7.82 4.69 -15.67
N THR A 17 -7.60 3.38 -15.62
CA THR A 17 -8.65 2.38 -15.81
C THR A 17 -9.72 2.48 -14.71
N VAL A 18 -9.28 2.65 -13.45
CA VAL A 18 -10.20 2.79 -12.31
C VAL A 18 -11.01 4.07 -12.40
N VAL A 19 -10.39 5.19 -12.75
CA VAL A 19 -11.06 6.49 -12.88
C VAL A 19 -12.07 6.48 -14.03
N ASP A 20 -11.69 6.00 -15.22
CA ASP A 20 -12.61 5.89 -16.36
C ASP A 20 -13.82 5.02 -16.02
N THR A 21 -13.57 3.85 -15.43
CA THR A 21 -14.64 2.91 -15.06
C THR A 21 -15.54 3.51 -13.98
N SER A 22 -14.97 4.18 -12.97
CA SER A 22 -15.71 4.90 -11.93
C SER A 22 -16.66 5.93 -12.51
N GLN A 23 -16.19 6.74 -13.48
CA GLN A 23 -16.99 7.77 -14.12
C GLN A 23 -18.11 7.16 -14.97
N ARG A 24 -17.83 6.11 -15.73
CA ARG A 24 -18.81 5.41 -16.55
C ARG A 24 -19.92 4.75 -15.73
N LEU A 25 -19.59 4.24 -14.54
CA LEU A 25 -20.53 3.62 -13.62
C LEU A 25 -21.21 4.62 -12.67
N GLY A 26 -20.70 5.85 -12.57
CA GLY A 26 -21.21 6.86 -11.62
C GLY A 26 -20.94 6.51 -10.15
N VAL A 27 -19.87 5.76 -9.87
CA VAL A 27 -19.53 5.27 -8.51
C VAL A 27 -18.19 5.86 -8.07
N ARG A 28 -18.08 6.39 -6.85
CA ARG A 28 -16.78 6.76 -6.27
C ARG A 28 -16.04 5.49 -5.82
N PRO A 29 -14.82 5.22 -6.31
CA PRO A 29 -14.08 4.03 -5.94
C PRO A 29 -13.41 4.22 -4.57
N VAL A 30 -13.18 3.11 -3.87
CA VAL A 30 -12.23 3.07 -2.76
C VAL A 30 -10.92 2.48 -3.29
N ILE A 31 -9.85 3.26 -3.20
CA ILE A 31 -8.55 2.97 -3.79
C ILE A 31 -7.54 2.69 -2.66
N GLY A 32 -6.74 1.64 -2.87
CA GLY A 32 -5.53 1.38 -2.11
C GLY A 32 -4.29 1.45 -3.00
N LEU A 33 -3.12 1.58 -2.38
CA LEU A 33 -1.82 1.50 -3.06
C LEU A 33 -0.96 0.42 -2.44
N ARG A 34 -0.30 -0.39 -3.27
CA ARG A 34 0.71 -1.36 -2.82
C ARG A 34 2.08 -0.69 -2.74
N ALA A 35 2.62 -0.58 -1.54
CA ALA A 35 4.01 -0.21 -1.31
C ALA A 35 4.93 -1.44 -1.39
N LYS A 36 6.00 -1.33 -2.18
CA LYS A 36 7.08 -2.33 -2.20
C LYS A 36 8.13 -1.97 -1.17
N ILE A 37 8.06 -2.65 -0.02
CA ILE A 37 8.96 -2.46 1.11
C ILE A 37 10.16 -3.39 0.93
N ARG A 38 11.38 -2.85 1.01
CA ARG A 38 12.61 -3.64 0.95
C ARG A 38 13.19 -3.75 2.34
N THR A 39 12.76 -4.76 3.10
CA THR A 39 13.39 -5.08 4.39
C THR A 39 14.86 -5.44 4.15
N ARG A 40 15.76 -4.79 4.89
CA ARG A 40 17.22 -4.97 4.85
C ARG A 40 17.61 -6.44 4.67
N HIS A 41 18.00 -6.81 3.45
CA HIS A 41 18.87 -7.95 3.26
C HIS A 41 20.29 -7.39 3.23
N SER A 42 21.12 -7.89 4.15
CA SER A 42 22.53 -7.59 4.35
C SER A 42 23.26 -7.29 3.03
N GLY A 43 23.50 -6.02 2.72
CA GLY A 43 24.39 -5.60 1.63
C GLY A 43 23.80 -4.74 0.51
N HIS A 44 22.48 -4.54 0.41
CA HIS A 44 21.90 -3.69 -0.65
C HIS A 44 21.03 -2.55 -0.11
N PHE A 45 21.55 -1.32 -0.18
CA PHE A 45 20.79 -0.07 -0.08
C PHE A 45 19.98 0.18 -1.38
N GLY A 46 19.09 -0.75 -1.74
CA GLY A 46 18.21 -0.59 -2.90
C GLY A 46 17.17 0.50 -2.63
N SER A 47 17.19 1.57 -3.42
CA SER A 47 16.45 2.82 -3.20
C SER A 47 14.93 2.65 -3.21
N THR A 48 14.30 2.73 -2.03
CA THR A 48 12.84 2.87 -1.82
C THR A 48 12.28 4.18 -2.39
N SER A 49 13.17 5.09 -2.80
CA SER A 49 12.86 6.39 -3.40
C SER A 49 11.97 6.31 -4.65
N GLY A 50 12.20 5.31 -5.52
CA GLY A 50 11.42 5.18 -6.77
C GLY A 50 9.96 4.80 -6.52
N GLU A 51 9.73 3.81 -5.64
CA GLU A 51 8.39 3.35 -5.27
C GLU A 51 7.61 4.45 -4.54
N LYS A 52 8.29 5.17 -3.64
CA LYS A 52 7.71 6.32 -2.95
C LYS A 52 7.32 7.43 -3.93
N ALA A 53 8.16 7.69 -4.94
CA ALA A 53 7.84 8.66 -5.99
C ALA A 53 6.61 8.25 -6.80
N GLN A 54 6.45 6.97 -7.12
CA GLN A 54 5.27 6.44 -7.81
C GLN A 54 3.99 6.61 -6.97
N ILE A 55 4.03 6.24 -5.69
CA ILE A 55 2.90 6.42 -4.75
C ILE A 55 2.49 7.89 -4.67
N LEU A 56 3.47 8.80 -4.55
CA LEU A 56 3.20 10.24 -4.53
C LEU A 56 2.66 10.76 -5.87
N SER A 57 3.10 10.19 -7.01
CA SER A 57 2.57 10.54 -8.33
C SER A 57 1.08 10.21 -8.43
N VAL A 58 0.69 8.99 -8.01
CA VAL A 58 -0.71 8.56 -7.95
C VAL A 58 -1.54 9.48 -7.05
N ALA A 59 -1.06 9.75 -5.82
CA ALA A 59 -1.77 10.63 -4.89
C ALA A 59 -1.98 12.04 -5.48
N ARG A 60 -0.95 12.61 -6.13
CA ARG A 60 -1.05 13.91 -6.80
C ARG A 60 -2.00 13.88 -8.01
N LYS A 61 -2.06 12.76 -8.74
CA LYS A 61 -3.00 12.59 -9.85
C LYS A 61 -4.44 12.55 -9.35
N LEU A 62 -4.71 11.79 -8.29
CA LEU A 62 -6.01 11.80 -7.60
C LEU A 62 -6.39 13.19 -7.09
N GLN A 63 -5.42 13.94 -6.53
CA GLN A 63 -5.65 15.32 -6.09
C GLN A 63 -6.06 16.25 -7.24
N ARG A 64 -5.42 16.15 -8.42
CA ARG A 64 -5.80 16.93 -9.60
C ARG A 64 -7.18 16.58 -10.14
N LEU A 65 -7.64 15.35 -9.87
CA LEU A 65 -8.96 14.85 -10.29
C LEU A 65 -10.06 15.11 -9.24
N ASP A 66 -9.75 15.74 -8.10
CA ASP A 66 -10.67 15.90 -6.96
C ASP A 66 -11.19 14.55 -6.41
N MET A 67 -10.29 13.57 -6.37
CA MET A 67 -10.53 12.18 -5.94
C MET A 67 -9.55 11.73 -4.86
N LEU A 68 -8.87 12.64 -4.16
CA LEU A 68 -7.89 12.28 -3.14
C LEU A 68 -8.54 11.57 -1.93
N ASP A 69 -9.82 11.82 -1.67
CA ASP A 69 -10.66 11.12 -0.70
C ASP A 69 -10.90 9.64 -1.04
N CYS A 70 -10.74 9.24 -2.31
CA CYS A 70 -10.83 7.85 -2.72
C CYS A 70 -9.64 7.02 -2.24
N LEU A 71 -8.48 7.63 -1.97
CA LEU A 71 -7.30 6.93 -1.46
C LEU A 71 -7.44 6.69 0.05
N GLN A 72 -7.63 5.43 0.44
CA GLN A 72 -7.97 5.07 1.83
C GLN A 72 -7.10 3.96 2.42
N LEU A 73 -6.33 3.25 1.60
CA LEU A 73 -5.58 2.08 2.04
C LEU A 73 -4.14 2.10 1.53
N LEU A 74 -3.20 1.78 2.41
CA LEU A 74 -1.83 1.43 2.03
C LEU A 74 -1.61 -0.06 2.32
N HIS A 75 -1.30 -0.83 1.30
CA HIS A 75 -0.99 -2.26 1.41
C HIS A 75 0.51 -2.47 1.26
N PHE A 76 1.09 -3.41 2.00
CA PHE A 76 2.40 -3.94 1.68
C PHE A 76 2.46 -5.44 2.00
N HIS A 77 3.45 -6.13 1.44
CA HIS A 77 3.69 -7.53 1.74
C HIS A 77 5.19 -7.79 1.78
N ILE A 78 5.69 -8.20 2.95
CA ILE A 78 7.12 -8.52 3.16
C ILE A 78 7.48 -9.87 2.52
N GLY A 79 6.54 -10.80 2.50
CA GLY A 79 6.72 -12.17 2.03
C GLY A 79 6.02 -13.17 2.93
N SER A 80 6.11 -14.46 2.58
CA SER A 80 5.59 -15.55 3.41
C SER A 80 6.60 -15.98 4.47
N GLN A 81 6.09 -16.47 5.61
CA GLN A 81 6.90 -17.07 6.67
C GLN A 81 8.02 -16.15 7.18
N ILE A 82 7.64 -14.96 7.63
CA ILE A 82 8.58 -13.97 8.17
C ILE A 82 9.27 -14.58 9.40
N PRO A 83 10.60 -14.72 9.40
CA PRO A 83 11.32 -15.49 10.41
C PRO A 83 11.51 -14.73 11.73
N THR A 84 11.38 -13.40 11.71
CA THR A 84 11.59 -12.56 12.90
C THR A 84 10.61 -11.37 12.95
N THR A 85 10.21 -10.99 14.15
CA THR A 85 9.37 -9.79 14.38
C THR A 85 10.10 -8.48 14.07
N SER A 86 11.45 -8.48 14.04
CA SER A 86 12.24 -7.31 13.66
C SER A 86 12.03 -6.94 12.19
N LEU A 87 12.01 -7.93 11.28
CA LEU A 87 11.74 -7.68 9.86
C LEU A 87 10.34 -7.10 9.65
N LEU A 88 9.35 -7.62 10.40
CA LEU A 88 7.99 -7.08 10.40
C LEU A 88 7.98 -5.62 10.89
N SER A 89 8.66 -5.34 12.00
CA SER A 89 8.71 -4.00 12.60
C SER A 89 9.37 -2.97 11.66
N ASP A 90 10.45 -3.36 10.98
CA ASP A 90 11.11 -2.52 9.97
C ASP A 90 10.17 -2.19 8.81
N GLY A 91 9.46 -3.20 8.29
CA GLY A 91 8.52 -2.99 7.20
C GLY A 91 7.32 -2.14 7.60
N VAL A 92 6.76 -2.37 8.79
CA VAL A 92 5.69 -1.50 9.34
C VAL A 92 6.19 -0.07 9.52
N GLY A 93 7.43 0.13 9.96
CA GLY A 93 8.04 1.45 10.11
C GLY A 93 8.11 2.21 8.79
N GLU A 94 8.57 1.56 7.73
CA GLU A 94 8.62 2.15 6.38
C GLU A 94 7.21 2.46 5.85
N ALA A 95 6.27 1.52 5.98
CA ALA A 95 4.88 1.70 5.58
C ALA A 95 4.21 2.88 6.30
N ALA A 96 4.45 3.00 7.60
CA ALA A 96 3.87 4.05 8.43
C ALA A 96 4.35 5.46 8.00
N GLN A 97 5.61 5.58 7.54
CA GLN A 97 6.13 6.85 7.01
C GLN A 97 5.38 7.25 5.73
N ILE A 98 5.22 6.33 4.79
CA ILE A 98 4.47 6.56 3.54
C ILE A 98 3.01 6.91 3.86
N TYR A 99 2.38 6.15 4.74
CA TYR A 99 1.00 6.40 5.18
C TYR A 99 0.83 7.80 5.75
N CYS A 100 1.73 8.22 6.64
CA CYS A 100 1.67 9.55 7.25
C CYS A 100 1.84 10.66 6.21
N GLU A 101 2.67 10.46 5.18
CA GLU A 101 2.82 11.44 4.10
C GLU A 101 1.56 11.55 3.25
N LEU A 102 0.93 10.42 2.91
CA LEU A 102 -0.35 10.41 2.20
C LEU A 102 -1.46 11.11 3.01
N ALA A 103 -1.54 10.83 4.31
CA ALA A 103 -2.49 11.49 5.21
C ALA A 103 -2.23 13.00 5.29
N ARG A 104 -0.96 13.44 5.36
CA ARG A 104 -0.59 14.87 5.35
C ARG A 104 -0.92 15.56 4.03
N LEU A 105 -0.88 14.85 2.90
CA LEU A 105 -1.32 15.36 1.61
C LEU A 105 -2.84 15.55 1.52
N GLY A 106 -3.60 14.99 2.45
CA GLY A 106 -5.06 15.08 2.51
C GLY A 106 -5.80 13.83 2.02
N ALA A 107 -5.10 12.71 1.78
CA ALA A 107 -5.76 11.44 1.50
C ALA A 107 -6.58 10.98 2.71
N ALA A 108 -7.76 10.42 2.46
CA ALA A 108 -8.67 9.94 3.49
C ALA A 108 -8.24 8.56 4.03
N MET A 109 -6.96 8.42 4.36
CA MET A 109 -6.33 7.17 4.80
C MET A 109 -7.05 6.61 6.04
N ARG A 110 -7.35 5.31 6.00
CA ARG A 110 -8.04 4.57 7.07
C ARG A 110 -7.33 3.30 7.48
N VAL A 111 -6.67 2.64 6.53
CA VAL A 111 -6.14 1.28 6.72
C VAL A 111 -4.68 1.21 6.28
N ILE A 112 -3.86 0.59 7.14
CA ILE A 112 -2.60 -0.02 6.73
C ILE A 112 -2.83 -1.53 6.72
N ASP A 113 -2.75 -2.13 5.54
CA ASP A 113 -2.78 -3.58 5.37
C ASP A 113 -1.34 -4.09 5.27
N ILE A 114 -0.92 -4.84 6.29
CA ILE A 114 0.44 -5.40 6.40
C ILE A 114 0.63 -6.70 5.60
N GLY A 115 -0.44 -7.17 4.94
CA GLY A 115 -0.46 -8.41 4.18
C GLY A 115 -0.35 -9.66 5.05
N GLY A 116 -0.05 -10.78 4.40
CA GLY A 116 0.27 -12.03 5.08
C GLY A 116 1.73 -12.09 5.54
N GLY A 117 2.14 -13.25 6.04
CA GLY A 117 3.54 -13.53 6.38
C GLY A 117 3.77 -13.94 7.83
N LEU A 118 2.75 -13.89 8.69
CA LEU A 118 2.82 -14.43 10.04
C LEU A 118 3.26 -15.90 10.00
N GLY A 119 4.46 -16.17 10.50
CA GLY A 119 5.04 -17.50 10.51
C GLY A 119 4.29 -18.43 11.45
N ILE A 120 4.20 -19.70 11.05
CA ILE A 120 3.76 -20.80 11.91
C ILE A 120 5.01 -21.62 12.23
N GLY A 121 5.20 -21.95 13.52
CA GLY A 121 6.26 -22.85 13.95
C GLY A 121 5.92 -24.27 13.54
N TYR A 122 6.40 -24.71 12.37
CA TYR A 122 6.20 -26.07 11.87
C TYR A 122 7.19 -27.08 12.47
N ASP A 123 8.18 -26.61 13.22
CA ASP A 123 9.14 -27.50 13.86
C ASP A 123 8.49 -28.18 15.07
N ILE A 124 8.47 -29.51 15.03
CA ILE A 124 7.91 -30.39 16.07
C ILE A 124 9.03 -30.89 17.00
N SER A 125 10.11 -30.12 17.12
CA SER A 125 11.23 -30.43 17.99
C SER A 125 10.79 -30.30 19.46
N LEU A 126 10.37 -31.45 19.99
CA LEU A 126 10.28 -31.78 21.43
C LEU A 126 11.62 -31.57 22.12
#